data_AF-A0A658IMK8-F1
#
_entry.id   AF-A0A658IMK8-F1
#
_cell.length_a   1.000
_cell.length_b   1.000
_cell.length_c   1.000
_cell.angle_alpha   90.00
_cell.angle_beta   90.00
_cell.angle_gamma   90.00
#
_symmetry.space_group_name_H-M   'P 1'
#
loop_
_entity.id
_entity.type
_entity.pdbx_description
1 polymer ?
#
loop_
_entity_poly.entity_id
_entity_poly.type
_entity_poly.pdbx_seq_one_letter_code
_entity_poly.pdbx_strand_id
1 'polypeptide(L)' 'HSPEQVLKAFSEYAATETDKKKLIERYQHDWQLLTGHDDEQTKCVQVMNIRINELKQVA' A
#
# COMPACT_ATOMS: atom_id res chain seq x y z
N HIS A 1 -5.07 10.41 11.44
CA HIS A 1 -3.66 10.10 11.18
C HIS A 1 -3.14 11.11 10.17
N SER A 2 -1.88 11.53 10.26
CA SER A 2 -1.27 12.31 9.18
C SER A 2 -1.08 11.43 7.93
N PRO A 3 -0.96 12.02 6.73
CA PRO A 3 -0.71 11.26 5.50
C PRO A 3 0.54 10.34 5.60
N GLU A 4 1.59 10.83 6.26
CA GLU A 4 2.82 10.06 6.48
C GLU A 4 2.59 8.85 7.40
N GLN A 5 1.73 8.98 8.40
CA GLN A 5 1.34 7.87 9.27
C GLN A 5 0.54 6.81 8.51
N VAL A 6 -0.39 7.22 7.63
CA VAL A 6 -1.16 6.32 6.78
C VAL A 6 -0.23 5.55 5.84
N LEU A 7 0.67 6.27 5.14
CA LEU A 7 1.64 5.66 4.23
C LEU A 7 2.58 4.69 4.96
N LYS A 8 3.08 5.07 6.15
CA LYS A 8 3.92 4.20 6.98
C LYS A 8 3.18 2.92 7.37
N ALA A 9 1.95 3.05 7.88
CA ALA A 9 1.14 1.90 8.29
C ALA A 9 0.81 0.97 7.12
N PHE A 10 0.54 1.52 5.93
CA PHE A 10 0.34 0.72 4.72
C PHE A 10 1.62 -0.02 4.32
N SER A 11 2.77 0.66 4.36
CA SER A 11 4.07 0.07 4.00
C SER A 11 4.46 -1.09 4.91
N GLU A 12 4.28 -0.94 6.23
CA GLU A 12 4.53 -1.99 7.22
C GLU A 12 3.59 -3.19 7.02
N TYR A 13 2.32 -2.94 6.75
CA TYR A 13 1.35 -3.99 6.44
C TYR A 13 1.70 -4.74 5.16
N ALA A 14 1.96 -4.00 4.06
CA ALA A 14 2.26 -4.58 2.75
C ALA A 14 3.49 -5.49 2.78
N ALA A 15 4.52 -5.16 3.58
CA ALA A 15 5.72 -5.99 3.72
C ALA A 15 5.45 -7.40 4.28
N THR A 16 4.36 -7.57 5.04
CA THR A 16 4.03 -8.84 5.71
C THR A 16 2.88 -9.60 5.03
N GLU A 17 1.97 -8.91 4.34
CA GLU A 17 0.78 -9.52 3.77
C GLU A 17 1.10 -10.36 2.53
N THR A 18 0.61 -11.59 2.49
CA THR A 18 0.78 -12.54 1.37
C THR A 18 -0.50 -12.77 0.58
N ASP A 19 -1.65 -12.43 1.15
CA ASP A 19 -2.94 -12.50 0.49
C ASP A 19 -3.13 -11.26 -0.39
N LYS A 20 -3.09 -11.50 -1.70
CA LYS A 20 -3.28 -10.46 -2.72
C LYS A 20 -4.61 -9.71 -2.57
N LYS A 21 -5.68 -10.38 -2.17
CA LYS A 21 -7.00 -9.74 -2.02
C LYS A 21 -6.99 -8.78 -0.84
N LYS A 22 -6.49 -9.21 0.31
CA LYS A 22 -6.36 -8.36 1.51
C LYS A 22 -5.43 -7.18 1.28
N LEU A 23 -4.37 -7.37 0.48
CA LEU A 23 -3.46 -6.30 0.10
C LEU A 23 -4.18 -5.23 -0.76
N ILE A 24 -4.97 -5.64 -1.75
CA ILE A 24 -5.75 -4.73 -2.60
C ILE A 24 -6.79 -3.95 -1.77
N GLU A 25 -7.53 -4.63 -0.89
CA GLU A 25 -8.55 -4.01 -0.04
C GLU A 25 -7.93 -2.93 0.87
N ARG A 26 -6.80 -3.25 1.52
CA ARG A 26 -6.10 -2.29 2.38
C ARG A 26 -5.51 -1.13 1.59
N TYR A 27 -4.94 -1.40 0.41
CA TYR A 27 -4.43 -0.36 -0.48
C TYR A 27 -5.53 0.63 -0.89
N GLN A 28 -6.72 0.16 -1.29
CA GLN A 28 -7.82 1.03 -1.70
C GLN A 28 -8.27 1.95 -0.56
N HIS A 29 -8.39 1.41 0.65
CA HIS A 29 -8.72 2.19 1.84
C HIS A 29 -7.65 3.24 2.16
N ASP A 30 -6.38 2.83 2.25
CA ASP A 30 -5.30 3.73 2.66
C ASP A 30 -5.01 4.78 1.57
N TRP A 31 -5.14 4.45 0.28
CA TRP A 31 -5.00 5.40 -0.83
C TRP A 31 -6.07 6.49 -0.83
N GLN A 32 -7.32 6.15 -0.46
CA GLN A 32 -8.40 7.13 -0.32
C GLN A 32 -8.14 8.12 0.82
N LEU A 33 -7.58 7.66 1.95
CA LEU A 33 -7.19 8.51 3.07
C LEU A 33 -6.07 9.50 2.72
N LEU A 34 -5.32 9.24 1.64
CA LEU A 34 -4.25 10.10 1.13
C LEU A 34 -4.75 11.09 0.05
N THR A 35 -6.04 11.15 -0.25
CA THR A 35 -6.58 12.05 -1.28
C THR A 35 -6.23 13.51 -0.96
N GLY A 36 -5.63 14.21 -1.93
CA GLY A 36 -5.12 15.58 -1.76
C GLY A 36 -3.66 15.65 -1.28
N HIS A 37 -3.01 14.50 -1.09
CA HIS A 37 -1.60 14.34 -0.75
C HIS A 37 -0.89 13.52 -1.84
N ASP A 38 -0.61 14.18 -2.98
CA ASP A 38 -0.17 13.54 -4.23
C ASP A 38 1.12 12.72 -4.06
N ASP A 39 2.08 13.21 -3.26
CA ASP A 39 3.34 12.53 -2.99
C ASP A 39 3.11 11.22 -2.22
N GLU A 40 2.27 11.26 -1.18
CA GLU A 40 1.92 10.08 -0.40
C GLU A 40 1.07 9.09 -1.21
N GLN A 41 0.14 9.56 -2.04
CA GLN A 41 -0.62 8.70 -2.95
C GLN A 41 0.31 7.99 -3.94
N THR A 42 1.28 8.71 -4.51
CA THR A 42 2.26 8.15 -5.43
C THR A 42 3.11 7.07 -4.74
N LYS A 43 3.59 7.34 -3.52
CA LYS A 43 4.35 6.35 -2.73
C LYS A 43 3.49 5.14 -2.36
N CYS A 44 2.22 5.33 -2.03
CA CYS A 44 1.28 4.26 -1.72
C CYS A 44 1.11 3.31 -2.94
N VAL A 45 0.96 3.86 -4.14
CA VAL A 45 0.93 3.09 -5.40
C VAL A 45 2.23 2.31 -5.61
N GLN A 46 3.39 2.93 -5.37
CA GLN A 46 4.70 2.28 -5.53
C GLN A 46 4.86 1.06 -4.61
N VAL A 47 4.54 1.21 -3.32
CA VAL A 47 4.57 0.11 -2.34
C VAL A 47 3.68 -1.06 -2.78
N MET A 48 2.45 -0.76 -3.22
CA MET A 48 1.51 -1.76 -3.71
C MET A 48 2.07 -2.53 -4.93
N ASN A 49 2.63 -1.81 -5.90
CA ASN A 49 3.20 -2.43 -7.09
C ASN A 49 4.42 -3.31 -6.79
N ILE A 50 5.31 -2.86 -5.90
CA ILE A 50 6.46 -3.65 -5.44
C ILE A 50 5.95 -4.95 -4.83
N ARG A 51 5.03 -4.88 -3.87
CA ARG A 51 4.54 -6.07 -3.18
C ARG A 51 3.83 -7.05 -4.12
N ILE A 52 3.00 -6.58 -5.04
CA ILE A 52 2.35 -7.44 -6.04
C ILE A 52 3.37 -8.15 -6.93
N ASN A 53 4.45 -7.48 -7.31
CA ASN A 53 5.50 -8.08 -8.12
C ASN A 53 6.32 -9.13 -7.35
N GLU A 54 6.53 -8.93 -6.04
CA GLU A 54 7.13 -9.95 -5.17
C GLU A 54 6.24 -11.20 -5.07
N LEU A 55 4.94 -11.01 -4.79
CA LEU A 55 4.00 -12.13 -4.66
C LEU A 55 3.87 -12.95 -5.96
N LYS A 56 4.01 -12.31 -7.13
CA LYS A 56 4.03 -13.01 -8.43
C LYS A 56 5.29 -13.84 -8.65
N GLN A 57 6.44 -13.44 -8.10
CA GLN A 57 7.70 -14.17 -8.28
C GLN A 57 7.81 -15.41 -7.38
N VAL A 58 7.00 -15.45 -6.30
CA VAL A 58 6.98 -16.55 -5.33
C VAL A 58 5.92 -17.60 -5.69
N ALA A 59 5.00 -17.30 -6.61
CA ALA A 59 3.94 -18.19 -7.10
C ALA A 59 4.39 -18.99 -8.34
#